data_AF-A0A1U9NEF3-F1
#
_entry.id   AF-A0A1U9NEF3-F1
#
_cell.length_a   1.000
_cell.length_b   1.000
_cell.length_c   1.000
_cell.angle_alpha   90.00
_cell.angle_beta   90.00
_cell.angle_gamma   90.00
#
_symmetry.space_group_name_H-M   'P 1'
#
loop_
_entity.id
_entity.type
_entity.pdbx_description
1 polymer ?
#
loop_
_entity_poly.entity_id
_entity_poly.type
_entity_poly.pdbx_seq_one_letter_code
_entity_poly.pdbx_strand_id
1 'polypeptide(L)'
;MDSAKISSTAIANKIENNPFSARPIYGNFSLLLLGVIFITMLPHYFKLYSAPANVPVAFVVHGIVYFAWFVLFAVQSNLIALKKSAIHKKLGYFSLILLAALIIRVAHQL
;
A
#
# COMPACT_ATOMS: atom_id res chain seq x y z
N MET A 1 -52.56 -12.03 9.43
CA MET A 1 -51.73 -11.72 8.24
C MET A 1 -50.67 -10.65 8.53
N ASP A 2 -50.70 -9.99 9.71
CA ASP A 2 -49.83 -8.85 10.01
C ASP A 2 -48.43 -9.23 10.52
N SER A 3 -48.30 -10.37 11.20
CA SER A 3 -47.03 -10.84 11.78
C SER A 3 -45.95 -11.16 10.71
N ALA A 4 -46.36 -11.67 9.54
CA ALA A 4 -45.45 -11.95 8.44
C ALA A 4 -44.90 -10.65 7.81
N LYS A 5 -45.75 -9.62 7.70
CA LYS A 5 -45.38 -8.33 7.10
C LYS A 5 -44.36 -7.57 7.95
N ILE A 6 -44.50 -7.63 9.28
CA ILE A 6 -43.56 -7.00 10.24
C ILE A 6 -42.19 -7.68 10.20
N SER A 7 -42.15 -9.01 10.03
CA SER A 7 -40.89 -9.75 9.92
C SER A 7 -40.16 -9.43 8.60
N SER A 8 -40.89 -9.37 7.49
CA SER A 8 -40.31 -8.99 6.19
C SER A 8 -39.77 -7.56 6.16
N THR A 9 -40.48 -6.58 6.74
CA THR A 9 -39.99 -5.20 6.82
C THR A 9 -38.82 -5.06 7.80
N ALA A 10 -38.83 -5.74 8.95
CA ALA A 10 -37.71 -5.70 9.89
C ALA A 10 -36.43 -6.33 9.31
N ILE A 11 -36.54 -7.42 8.54
CA ILE A 11 -35.40 -8.05 7.87
C ILE A 11 -34.89 -7.18 6.72
N ALA A 12 -35.78 -6.59 5.91
CA ALA A 12 -35.38 -5.67 4.84
C ALA A 12 -34.61 -4.45 5.40
N ASN A 13 -35.12 -3.85 6.47
CA ASN A 13 -34.47 -2.71 7.14
C ASN A 13 -33.14 -3.12 7.79
N LYS A 14 -33.01 -4.34 8.33
CA LYS A 14 -31.74 -4.84 8.92
C LYS A 14 -30.67 -5.15 7.86
N ILE A 15 -31.07 -5.52 6.65
CA ILE A 15 -30.15 -5.71 5.51
C ILE A 15 -29.71 -4.35 4.95
N GLU A 16 -30.62 -3.38 4.87
CA GLU A 16 -30.30 -2.00 4.47
C GLU A 16 -29.39 -1.31 5.51
N ASN A 17 -29.65 -1.53 6.80
CA ASN A 17 -28.91 -0.96 7.92
C ASN A 17 -27.76 -1.84 8.43
N ASN A 18 -27.26 -2.77 7.61
CA ASN A 18 -25.98 -3.40 7.88
C ASN A 18 -24.92 -2.64 7.11
N PRO A 19 -24.37 -1.52 7.66
CA PRO A 19 -23.17 -0.96 7.11
C PRO A 19 -22.08 -1.98 7.41
N PHE A 20 -21.86 -2.93 6.50
CA PHE A 20 -20.51 -3.42 6.25
C PHE A 20 -19.70 -2.16 6.03
N SER A 21 -19.11 -1.67 7.12
CA SER A 21 -18.68 -0.29 7.18
C SER A 21 -17.66 -0.15 6.07
N ALA A 22 -17.97 0.70 5.08
CA ALA A 22 -17.10 1.00 3.96
C ALA A 22 -15.92 1.86 4.45
N ARG A 23 -15.34 1.49 5.60
CA ARG A 23 -14.11 2.05 6.09
C ARG A 23 -13.04 1.57 5.13
N PRO A 24 -12.22 2.47 4.59
CA PRO A 24 -11.14 2.10 3.71
C PRO A 24 -10.00 1.48 4.52
N ILE A 25 -10.18 0.23 4.96
CA ILE A 25 -9.22 -0.54 5.76
C ILE A 25 -7.85 -0.56 5.06
N TYR A 26 -7.86 -0.64 3.72
CA TYR A 26 -6.68 -0.66 2.87
C TYR A 26 -5.80 0.60 3.01
N GLY A 27 -6.40 1.78 3.22
CA GLY A 27 -5.64 3.02 3.41
C GLY A 27 -4.82 2.98 4.70
N ASN A 28 -5.48 2.69 5.82
CA ASN A 28 -4.82 2.61 7.14
C ASN A 28 -3.78 1.49 7.18
N PHE A 29 -4.10 0.34 6.61
CA PHE A 29 -3.16 -0.78 6.54
C PHE A 29 -1.92 -0.44 5.71
N SER A 30 -2.07 0.27 4.60
CA SER A 30 -0.93 0.68 3.77
C SER A 30 0.02 1.66 4.50
N LEU A 31 -0.53 2.53 5.35
CA LEU A 31 0.27 3.45 6.18
C LEU A 31 1.02 2.71 7.28
N LEU A 32 0.40 1.70 7.88
CA LEU A 32 1.05 0.81 8.85
C LEU A 32 2.22 0.09 8.19
N LEU A 33 2.02 -0.51 7.02
CA LEU A 33 3.10 -1.16 6.28
C LEU A 33 4.24 -0.19 5.93
N LEU A 34 3.92 1.02 5.47
CA LEU A 34 4.93 2.04 5.20
C LEU A 34 5.74 2.39 6.45
N GLY A 35 5.09 2.52 7.61
CA GLY A 35 5.74 2.74 8.89
C GLY A 35 6.67 1.59 9.28
N VAL A 36 6.22 0.34 9.12
CA VAL A 36 7.05 -0.84 9.37
C VAL A 36 8.29 -0.84 8.49
N ILE A 37 8.14 -0.66 7.17
CA ILE A 37 9.26 -0.62 6.21
C ILE A 37 10.25 0.50 6.55
N PHE A 38 9.75 1.67 6.93
CA PHE A 38 10.60 2.79 7.35
C PHE A 38 11.45 2.45 8.57
N ILE A 39 10.84 1.84 9.59
CA ILE A 39 11.51 1.44 10.83
C ILE A 39 12.58 0.37 10.56
N THR A 40 12.30 -0.65 9.73
CA THR A 40 13.28 -1.69 9.38
C THR A 40 14.43 -1.18 8.51
N MET A 41 14.20 -0.19 7.64
CA MET A 41 15.24 0.46 6.83
C MET A 41 16.21 1.30 7.65
N LEU A 42 15.71 2.00 8.69
CA LEU A 42 16.45 3.01 9.42
C LEU A 42 17.85 2.56 9.92
N PRO A 43 18.01 1.42 10.63
CA PRO A 43 19.32 0.99 11.12
C PRO A 43 20.31 0.66 9.99
N HIS A 44 19.85 0.19 8.83
CA HIS A 44 20.72 -0.09 7.69
C HIS A 44 21.35 1.19 7.14
N TYR A 45 20.54 2.24 6.97
CA TYR A 45 21.03 3.52 6.44
C TYR A 45 21.85 4.31 7.45
N PHE A 46 21.50 4.24 8.75
CA PHE A 46 22.36 4.80 9.80
C PHE A 46 23.74 4.13 9.82
N LYS A 47 23.79 2.79 9.68
CA LYS A 47 25.07 2.07 9.62
C LYS A 47 25.91 2.49 8.42
N LEU A 48 25.29 2.65 7.24
CA LEU A 48 25.96 3.18 6.05
C LEU A 48 26.52 4.59 6.24
N TYR A 49 25.80 5.45 6.98
CA TYR A 49 26.24 6.82 7.27
C TYR A 49 27.37 6.88 8.30
N SER A 50 27.27 6.12 9.39
CA SER A 50 28.23 6.15 10.49
C SER A 50 29.53 5.37 10.20
N ALA A 51 29.46 4.35 9.35
CA ALA A 51 30.62 3.59 8.91
C ALA A 51 30.37 3.15 7.47
N PRO A 52 30.94 3.85 6.46
CA PRO A 52 30.78 3.48 5.07
C PRO A 52 31.39 2.09 4.85
N ALA A 53 30.58 1.04 4.99
CA ALA A 53 30.96 -0.30 4.61
C ALA A 53 31.08 -0.34 3.07
N ASN A 54 31.85 -1.28 2.53
CA ASN A 54 31.94 -1.57 1.10
C ASN A 54 30.62 -2.17 0.57
N VAL A 55 29.51 -1.43 0.75
CA VAL A 55 28.19 -1.81 0.29
C VAL A 55 28.12 -1.48 -1.19
N PRO A 56 27.77 -2.46 -2.05
CA PRO A 56 27.58 -2.18 -3.47
C PRO A 56 26.57 -1.05 -3.67
N VAL A 57 26.90 -0.08 -4.52
CA VAL A 57 25.99 1.04 -4.87
C VAL A 57 24.63 0.52 -5.32
N ALA A 58 24.61 -0.64 -6.00
CA ALA A 58 23.38 -1.32 -6.40
C ALA A 58 22.43 -1.63 -5.23
N PHE A 59 22.95 -2.01 -4.07
CA PHE A 59 22.15 -2.31 -2.87
C PHE A 59 21.50 -1.04 -2.30
N VAL A 60 22.24 0.06 -2.26
CA VAL A 60 21.72 1.36 -1.80
C VAL A 60 20.62 1.86 -2.73
N VAL A 61 20.84 1.77 -4.05
CA VAL A 61 19.84 2.13 -5.07
C VAL A 61 18.61 1.24 -4.95
N HIS A 62 18.78 -0.07 -4.78
CA HIS A 62 17.67 -1.00 -4.59
C HIS A 62 16.80 -0.61 -3.39
N GLY A 63 17.43 -0.33 -2.23
CA GLY A 63 16.71 0.10 -1.03
C GLY A 63 15.94 1.41 -1.21
N ILE A 64 16.52 2.40 -1.90
CA ILE A 64 15.84 3.68 -2.21
C ILE A 64 14.64 3.46 -3.12
N VAL A 65 14.82 2.69 -4.21
CA VAL A 65 13.75 2.40 -5.17
C VAL A 65 12.63 1.59 -4.52
N TYR A 66 12.99 0.61 -3.69
CA TYR A 66 12.04 -0.20 -2.92
C TYR A 66 11.22 0.65 -1.94
N PHE A 67 11.88 1.54 -1.20
CA PHE A 67 11.18 2.46 -0.30
C PHE A 67 10.23 3.41 -1.05
N ALA A 68 10.69 4.00 -2.16
CA ALA A 68 9.87 4.84 -3.02
C ALA A 68 8.64 4.09 -3.57
N TRP A 69 8.79 2.80 -3.89
CA TRP A 69 7.69 1.95 -4.32
C TRP A 69 6.65 1.75 -3.21
N PHE A 70 7.07 1.55 -1.95
CA PHE A 70 6.15 1.47 -0.81
C PHE A 70 5.41 2.77 -0.52
N VAL A 71 6.08 3.93 -0.67
CA VAL A 71 5.44 5.24 -0.59
C VAL A 71 4.34 5.34 -1.67
N LEU A 72 4.66 4.96 -2.90
CA LEU A 72 3.71 4.98 -4.00
C LEU A 72 2.52 4.03 -3.77
N PHE A 73 2.77 2.85 -3.20
CA PHE A 73 1.75 1.90 -2.79
C PHE A 73 0.80 2.49 -1.73
N ALA A 74 1.33 3.17 -0.72
CA ALA A 74 0.53 3.83 0.32
C ALA A 74 -0.33 4.96 -0.26
N VAL A 75 0.24 5.78 -1.14
CA VAL A 75 -0.51 6.85 -1.85
C VAL A 75 -1.64 6.25 -2.69
N GLN A 76 -1.36 5.19 -3.46
CA GLN A 76 -2.37 4.54 -4.29
C GLN A 76 -3.52 3.92 -3.47
N SER A 77 -3.19 3.29 -2.34
CA SER A 77 -4.18 2.71 -1.42
C SER A 77 -5.07 3.79 -0.81
N ASN A 78 -4.49 4.93 -0.46
CA ASN A 78 -5.25 6.07 0.05
C ASN A 78 -6.08 6.78 -1.05
N LEU A 79 -5.62 6.81 -2.30
CA LEU A 79 -6.41 7.37 -3.41
C LEU A 79 -7.69 6.56 -3.65
N ILE A 80 -7.65 5.24 -3.51
CA ILE A 80 -8.85 4.39 -3.57
C ILE A 80 -9.76 4.63 -2.38
N ALA A 81 -9.20 4.81 -1.17
CA ALA A 81 -9.95 5.23 0.01
C ALA A 81 -10.74 6.53 -0.22
N LEU A 82 -10.12 7.47 -0.93
CA LEU A 82 -10.69 8.77 -1.31
C LEU A 82 -11.53 8.72 -2.60
N LYS A 83 -11.79 7.53 -3.16
CA LYS A 83 -12.52 7.32 -4.44
C LYS A 83 -11.92 8.04 -5.66
N LYS A 84 -10.63 8.42 -5.61
CA LYS A 84 -9.89 9.09 -6.69
C LYS A 84 -9.26 8.08 -7.66
N SER A 85 -10.09 7.24 -8.28
CA SER A 85 -9.64 6.12 -9.14
C SER A 85 -8.88 6.55 -10.39
N ALA A 86 -9.18 7.72 -10.97
CA ALA A 86 -8.47 8.23 -12.14
C ALA A 86 -6.98 8.50 -11.88
N ILE A 87 -6.66 9.09 -10.73
CA ILE A 87 -5.27 9.37 -10.32
C ILE A 87 -4.56 8.07 -9.94
N HIS A 88 -5.27 7.16 -9.25
CA HIS A 88 -4.76 5.83 -8.94
C HIS A 88 -4.29 5.08 -10.20
N LYS A 89 -5.10 5.07 -11.26
CA LYS A 89 -4.74 4.44 -12.54
C LYS A 89 -3.49 5.04 -13.17
N LYS A 90 -3.36 6.38 -13.16
CA LYS A 90 -2.16 7.07 -13.65
C LYS A 90 -0.90 6.69 -12.86
N LEU A 91 -0.98 6.65 -11.54
CA LEU A 91 0.13 6.23 -10.68
C LEU A 91 0.46 4.74 -10.84
N GLY A 92 -0.54 3.90 -11.14
CA GLY A 92 -0.33 2.47 -11.41
C GLY A 92 0.59 2.21 -12.60
N TYR A 93 0.48 3.00 -13.68
CA TYR A 93 1.41 2.89 -14.81
C TYR A 93 2.85 3.28 -14.41
N PHE A 94 3.00 4.32 -13.59
CA PHE A 94 4.31 4.72 -13.07
C PHE A 94 4.91 3.64 -12.13
N SER A 95 4.08 2.98 -11.33
CA SER A 95 4.46 1.85 -10.49
C SER A 95 5.04 0.69 -11.29
N LEU A 96 4.52 0.43 -12.50
CA LEU A 96 5.00 -0.64 -13.36
C LEU A 96 6.44 -0.39 -13.84
N ILE A 97 6.79 0.87 -14.10
CA ILE A 97 8.15 1.29 -14.49
C ILE A 97 9.13 1.05 -13.33
N LEU A 98 8.74 1.44 -12.11
CA LEU A 98 9.56 1.18 -10.91
C LEU A 98 9.74 -0.32 -10.64
N LEU A 99 8.70 -1.13 -10.84
CA LEU A 99 8.78 -2.58 -10.70
C LEU A 99 9.75 -3.19 -11.72
N ALA A 100 9.67 -2.77 -12.98
CA ALA A 100 10.61 -3.21 -14.01
C ALA A 100 12.06 -2.85 -13.63
N ALA A 101 12.29 -1.65 -13.12
CA ALA A 101 13.61 -1.22 -12.64
C ALA A 101 14.14 -2.08 -11.47
N LEU A 102 13.26 -2.49 -10.54
CA LEU A 102 13.61 -3.39 -9.44
C LEU A 102 14.00 -4.79 -9.95
N ILE A 103 13.25 -5.36 -10.89
CA ILE A 103 13.44 -6.72 -11.40
C ILE A 103 14.69 -6.83 -12.29
N ILE A 104 14.88 -5.90 -13.23
CA ILE A 104 15.99 -5.95 -14.20
C ILE A 104 17.35 -5.86 -13.48
N ARG A 105 17.43 -5.09 -12.39
CA ARG A 105 18.66 -4.98 -11.58
C ARG A 105 19.02 -6.29 -10.86
N VAL A 106 18.04 -7.06 -10.39
CA VAL A 106 18.25 -8.38 -9.75
C VAL A 106 18.74 -9.42 -10.76
N ALA A 107 18.18 -9.41 -11.98
CA ALA A 107 18.52 -10.38 -13.02
C ALA A 107 19.98 -10.30 -13.52
N HIS A 108 20.68 -9.18 -13.28
CA HIS A 108 22.08 -8.98 -13.68
C HIS A 108 23.08 -9.36 -12.56
N GLN A 109 22.61 -9.86 -11.41
CA GLN A 109 23.45 -10.30 -10.28
C GLN A 109 23.32 -11.80 -9.96
N LEU A 110 22.54 -12.54 -10.75
CA LEU A 110 22.47 -14.01 -10.77
C LEU A 110 23.35 -14.55 -11.90
#